data_AF-A0AAV2Q8D3-F1
#
_entry.id   AF-A0AAV2Q8D3-F1
#
_cell.length_a   1.000
_cell.length_b   1.000
_cell.length_c   1.000
_cell.angle_alpha   90.00
_cell.angle_beta   90.00
_cell.angle_gamma   90.00
#
_symmetry.space_group_name_H-M   'P 1'
#
loop_
_entity.id
_entity.type
_entity.pdbx_description
1 polymer ?
#
loop_
_entity_poly.entity_id
_entity_poly.type
_entity_poly.pdbx_seq_one_letter_code
_entity_poly.pdbx_strand_id
1 'polypeptide(L)'
;GNGIEVAWVEGVVNFPAESMEEGEEEAPETDGGDKQKQIIASKKLGDPDLPMLNITQDIASYHDPVFINDVRLSEFKQVLSRAGINSEFNSGILWCANGTVALRKQDAGSISIEGSLSEEYFQVRKLLYSQYAIV
;
A
#
# COMPACT_ATOMS: atom_id res chain seq x y z
N GLY A 1 -0.54 14.68 -12.94
CA GLY A 1 0.07 14.12 -11.73
C GLY A 1 -0.81 12.99 -11.31
N ASN A 2 -0.35 11.76 -11.44
CA ASN A 2 -1.18 10.57 -11.25
C ASN A 2 -1.00 10.10 -9.80
N GLY A 3 -1.76 10.69 -8.88
CA GLY A 3 -1.85 10.20 -7.51
C GLY A 3 -2.58 8.85 -7.49
N ILE A 4 -2.20 7.97 -6.57
CA ILE A 4 -2.89 6.72 -6.32
C ILE A 4 -3.88 6.97 -5.17
N GLU A 5 -5.15 6.66 -5.40
CA GLU A 5 -6.23 6.78 -4.43
C GLU A 5 -6.42 5.43 -3.73
N VAL A 6 -6.47 5.44 -2.39
CA VAL A 6 -6.69 4.24 -1.57
C VAL A 6 -7.85 4.48 -0.61
N ALA A 7 -8.67 3.44 -0.41
CA ALA A 7 -9.76 3.41 0.56
C ALA A 7 -9.80 2.05 1.25
N TRP A 8 -10.07 2.06 2.56
CA TRP A 8 -10.35 0.83 3.32
C TRP A 8 -11.81 0.43 3.11
N VAL A 9 -12.04 -0.86 2.85
CA VAL A 9 -13.40 -1.41 2.73
C VAL A 9 -13.59 -2.44 3.83
N GLU A 10 -14.59 -2.21 4.68
CA GLU A 10 -15.08 -3.20 5.63
C GLU A 10 -16.25 -3.97 5.01
N GLY A 11 -16.31 -5.27 5.25
CA GLY A 11 -17.39 -6.10 4.73
C GLY A 11 -17.40 -7.46 5.41
N VAL A 12 -18.54 -8.14 5.33
CA VAL A 12 -18.72 -9.49 5.86
C VAL A 12 -18.66 -10.47 4.70
N VAL A 13 -17.79 -11.46 4.80
CA VAL A 13 -17.73 -12.55 3.83
C VAL A 13 -18.85 -13.53 4.17
N ASN A 14 -19.86 -13.60 3.31
CA ASN A 14 -20.89 -14.61 3.43
C ASN A 14 -20.42 -15.90 2.75
N PHE A 15 -20.30 -16.96 3.54
CA PHE A 15 -20.12 -18.31 3.04
C PHE A 15 -21.50 -18.91 2.79
N PRO A 16 -21.82 -19.33 1.55
CA PRO A 16 -23.06 -20.02 1.23
C PRO A 16 -23.21 -21.26 2.13
N ALA A 17 -24.35 -21.34 2.84
CA ALA A 17 -24.65 -22.44 3.73
C ALA A 17 -25.22 -23.63 2.94
N GLU A 18 -24.41 -24.22 2.07
CA GLU A 18 -24.70 -25.53 1.47
C GLU A 18 -23.39 -26.14 0.95
N SER A 19 -22.49 -26.45 1.87
CA SER A 19 -21.42 -27.43 1.62
C SER A 19 -21.34 -28.39 2.80
N MET A 20 -22.47 -29.03 3.08
CA MET A 20 -22.54 -30.21 3.96
C MET A 20 -23.75 -31.04 3.55
N GLU A 21 -23.84 -31.39 2.26
CA GLU A 21 -24.46 -32.67 1.93
C GLU A 21 -23.36 -33.72 2.12
N GLU A 22 -23.57 -34.58 3.13
CA GLU A 22 -22.83 -35.82 3.32
C GLU A 22 -22.97 -36.65 2.04
N GLY A 23 -21.97 -36.57 1.16
CA GLY A 23 -21.88 -37.46 0.01
C GLY A 23 -21.65 -38.88 0.53
N GLU A 24 -22.67 -39.73 0.38
CA GLU A 24 -22.59 -41.16 0.63
C GLU A 24 -21.35 -41.77 -0.06
N GLU A 25 -20.62 -42.60 0.69
CA GLU A 25 -19.47 -43.33 0.19
C GLU A 25 -19.87 -44.28 -0.95
N GLU A 26 -19.44 -44.00 -2.18
CA GLU A 26 -19.19 -45.06 -3.16
C GLU A 26 -17.68 -45.25 -3.35
N ALA A 27 -17.25 -46.48 -3.09
CA ALA A 27 -15.87 -46.97 -3.19
C ALA A 27 -15.39 -47.03 -4.67
N PRO A 28 -14.07 -47.14 -4.91
CA PRO A 28 -13.42 -46.56 -6.08
C PRO A 28 -13.32 -47.52 -7.28
N GLU A 29 -13.48 -46.96 -8.49
CA GLU A 29 -12.98 -47.57 -9.73
C GLU A 29 -11.78 -46.74 -10.22
N THR A 30 -10.62 -47.38 -10.26
CA THR A 30 -9.32 -46.84 -10.62
C THR A 30 -9.17 -46.72 -12.14
N ASP A 31 -8.69 -45.58 -12.66
CA ASP A 31 -7.60 -45.57 -13.65
C ASP A 31 -6.98 -44.17 -13.79
N GLY A 32 -5.66 -44.13 -13.94
CA GLY A 32 -4.79 -42.99 -13.69
C GLY A 32 -4.83 -41.88 -14.75
N GLY A 33 -4.40 -40.68 -14.32
CA GLY A 33 -4.07 -39.58 -15.21
C GLY A 33 -4.09 -38.23 -14.51
N ASP A 34 -2.93 -37.81 -13.99
CA ASP A 34 -2.71 -36.48 -13.39
C ASP A 34 -3.18 -35.35 -14.31
N LYS A 35 -4.21 -34.62 -13.88
CA LYS A 35 -4.56 -33.31 -14.44
C LYS A 35 -4.62 -32.30 -13.30
N GLN A 36 -3.50 -31.62 -13.11
CA GLN A 36 -3.37 -30.44 -12.27
C GLN A 36 -4.33 -29.37 -12.79
N LYS A 37 -5.50 -29.23 -12.16
CA LYS A 37 -6.46 -28.19 -12.49
C LYS A 37 -5.89 -26.84 -12.08
N GLN A 38 -5.35 -26.10 -13.03
CA GLN A 38 -5.23 -24.65 -12.91
C GLN A 38 -6.63 -24.08 -12.74
N ILE A 39 -6.85 -23.40 -11.61
CA ILE A 39 -8.07 -22.64 -11.35
C ILE A 39 -7.97 -21.36 -12.18
N ILE A 40 -8.38 -21.45 -13.45
CA ILE A 40 -8.61 -20.27 -14.28
C ILE A 40 -9.97 -19.73 -13.84
N ALA A 41 -9.96 -18.61 -13.11
CA ALA A 41 -11.15 -17.93 -12.61
C ALA A 41 -11.98 -17.37 -13.78
N SER A 42 -12.76 -18.24 -14.39
CA SER A 42 -13.77 -17.91 -15.39
C SER A 42 -15.12 -18.46 -14.94
N LYS A 43 -15.48 -18.25 -13.66
CA LYS A 43 -16.80 -18.60 -13.13
C LYS A 43 -17.60 -17.30 -13.00
N LYS A 44 -18.82 -17.30 -13.56
CA LYS A 44 -19.67 -16.11 -13.70
C LYS A 44 -19.87 -15.40 -12.36
N LEU A 45 -19.91 -14.07 -12.40
CA LEU A 45 -20.34 -13.22 -11.29
C LEU A 45 -21.74 -13.69 -10.83
N GLY A 46 -21.83 -14.24 -9.62
CA GLY A 46 -23.08 -14.78 -9.07
C GLY A 46 -23.14 -16.31 -8.90
N ASP A 47 -22.01 -17.01 -8.97
CA ASP A 47 -21.94 -18.44 -8.59
C ASP A 47 -22.30 -18.63 -7.11
N PRO A 48 -23.35 -19.41 -6.79
CA PRO A 48 -23.83 -19.56 -5.41
C PRO A 48 -22.84 -20.26 -4.48
N ASP A 49 -21.79 -20.91 -5.01
CA ASP A 49 -20.76 -21.61 -4.21
C ASP A 49 -19.56 -20.73 -3.85
N LEU A 50 -19.47 -19.50 -4.36
CA LEU A 50 -18.34 -18.62 -4.07
C LEU A 50 -18.65 -17.72 -2.87
N PRO A 51 -17.74 -17.64 -1.89
CA PRO A 51 -17.89 -16.69 -0.80
C PRO A 51 -17.88 -15.27 -1.35
N MET A 52 -18.95 -14.52 -1.09
CA MET A 52 -19.12 -13.15 -1.56
C MET A 52 -18.91 -12.18 -0.41
N LEU A 53 -18.07 -11.16 -0.63
CA LEU A 53 -17.92 -10.05 0.29
C LEU A 53 -19.16 -9.14 0.15
N ASN A 54 -20.01 -9.15 1.16
CA ASN A 54 -21.13 -8.23 1.25
C ASN A 54 -20.67 -6.94 1.93
N ILE A 55 -20.76 -5.83 1.21
CA ILE A 55 -20.55 -4.49 1.76
C ILE A 55 -21.79 -4.19 2.62
N THR A 56 -21.62 -4.07 3.94
CA THR A 56 -22.69 -3.63 4.84
C THR A 56 -23.02 -2.18 4.50
N GLN A 57 -24.22 -1.94 3.95
CA GLN A 57 -24.66 -0.60 3.55
C GLN A 57 -24.89 0.34 4.74
N ASP A 58 -24.96 -0.20 5.95
CA ASP A 58 -24.98 0.55 7.19
C ASP A 58 -23.57 0.55 7.82
N ILE A 59 -23.02 1.75 8.02
CA ILE A 59 -21.81 2.07 8.81
C ILE A 59 -20.44 1.95 8.10
N ALA A 60 -20.33 2.30 6.82
CA ALA A 60 -19.06 2.88 6.35
C ALA A 60 -19.20 4.40 6.42
N SER A 61 -18.70 5.02 7.49
CA SER A 61 -18.53 6.48 7.54
C SER A 61 -17.81 6.95 6.28
N TYR A 62 -18.24 8.05 5.68
CA TYR A 62 -17.57 8.61 4.51
C TYR A 62 -16.10 8.86 4.88
N HIS A 63 -15.18 8.09 4.29
CA HIS A 63 -13.76 8.23 4.57
C HIS A 63 -13.15 9.15 3.53
N ASP A 64 -12.53 10.23 3.98
CA ASP A 64 -11.87 11.18 3.08
C ASP A 64 -10.75 10.44 2.33
N PRO A 65 -10.69 10.53 1.00
CA PRO A 65 -9.61 9.95 0.23
C PRO A 65 -8.28 10.57 0.65
N VAL A 66 -7.35 9.74 1.11
CA VAL A 66 -5.99 10.18 1.47
C VAL A 66 -5.12 10.10 0.23
N PHE A 67 -4.75 11.26 -0.30
CA PHE A 67 -3.78 11.34 -1.39
C PHE A 67 -2.40 10.96 -0.86
N ILE A 68 -1.89 9.81 -1.30
CA ILE A 68 -0.48 9.45 -1.10
C ILE A 68 0.33 10.42 -1.98
N ASN A 69 0.82 11.49 -1.36
CA ASN A 69 1.51 12.52 -2.09
C ASN A 69 2.82 11.96 -2.65
N ASP A 70 2.97 12.04 -3.96
CA ASP A 70 4.19 11.69 -4.65
C ASP A 70 5.29 12.62 -4.15
N VAL A 71 6.21 12.11 -3.31
CA VAL A 71 7.12 12.99 -2.57
C VAL A 71 8.04 13.73 -3.55
N ARG A 72 7.80 15.04 -3.70
CA ARG A 72 8.62 15.93 -4.51
C ARG A 72 9.67 16.56 -3.62
N LEU A 73 10.94 16.17 -3.81
CA LEU A 73 12.07 16.76 -3.07
C LEU A 73 12.13 18.29 -3.22
N SER A 74 11.62 18.86 -4.33
CA SER A 74 11.54 20.30 -4.54
C SER A 74 10.62 21.00 -3.54
N GLU A 75 9.48 20.38 -3.20
CA GLU A 75 8.55 20.88 -2.20
C GLU A 75 9.15 20.70 -0.81
N PHE A 76 9.79 19.55 -0.56
CA PHE A 76 10.45 19.29 0.71
C PHE A 76 11.59 20.29 0.99
N LYS A 77 12.33 20.74 -0.05
CA LYS A 77 13.31 21.83 0.07
C LYS A 77 12.69 23.12 0.63
N GLN A 78 11.46 23.46 0.24
CA GLN A 78 10.77 24.63 0.79
C GLN A 78 10.40 24.42 2.27
N VAL A 79 9.98 23.20 2.64
CA VAL A 79 9.70 22.85 4.04
C VAL A 79 10.97 23.00 4.90
N LEU A 80 12.10 22.50 4.42
CA LEU A 80 13.40 22.64 5.10
C LEU A 80 13.82 24.12 5.23
N SER A 81 13.62 24.92 4.19
CA SER A 81 13.94 26.36 4.22
C SER A 81 13.10 27.10 5.26
N ARG A 82 11.81 26.76 5.40
CA ARG A 82 10.92 27.32 6.44
C ARG A 82 11.31 26.90 7.86
N ALA A 83 11.89 25.71 8.00
CA ALA A 83 12.45 25.21 9.25
C ALA A 83 13.85 25.78 9.57
N GLY A 84 14.41 26.64 8.71
CA GLY A 84 15.75 27.21 8.88
C GLY A 84 16.90 26.27 8.52
N ILE A 85 16.62 25.15 7.84
CA ILE A 85 17.62 24.15 7.44
C ILE A 85 18.09 24.48 6.01
N ASN A 86 19.39 24.75 5.87
CA ASN A 86 19.99 24.96 4.55
C ASN A 86 19.88 23.68 3.70
N SER A 87 19.51 23.83 2.44
CA SER A 87 19.37 22.70 1.51
C SER A 87 19.64 23.06 0.05
N GLU A 88 20.28 22.14 -0.69
CA GLU A 88 20.74 22.33 -2.07
C GLU A 88 20.58 21.05 -2.90
N PHE A 89 20.26 21.21 -4.18
CA PHE A 89 20.24 20.08 -5.11
C PHE A 89 21.59 19.90 -5.76
N ASN A 90 22.12 18.69 -5.72
CA ASN A 90 23.30 18.31 -6.48
C ASN A 90 23.09 16.91 -7.07
N SER A 91 23.13 16.83 -8.41
CA SER A 91 23.10 15.55 -9.15
C SER A 91 21.91 14.64 -8.78
N GLY A 92 20.73 15.22 -8.57
CA GLY A 92 19.52 14.47 -8.20
C GLY A 92 19.41 14.09 -6.71
N ILE A 93 20.36 14.52 -5.89
CA ILE A 93 20.35 14.39 -4.44
C ILE A 93 20.02 15.75 -3.82
N LEU A 94 19.13 15.76 -2.83
CA LEU A 94 18.87 16.92 -2.00
C LEU A 94 19.78 16.86 -0.76
N TRP A 95 20.79 17.71 -0.73
CA TRP A 95 21.69 17.89 0.41
C TRP A 95 21.08 18.89 1.39
N CYS A 96 21.17 18.59 2.68
CA CYS A 96 20.57 19.36 3.77
C CYS A 96 21.55 19.49 4.93
N ALA A 97 21.26 20.40 5.86
CA ALA A 97 22.05 20.59 7.08
C ALA A 97 23.55 20.78 6.75
N ASN A 98 23.84 21.73 5.86
CA ASN A 98 25.19 22.06 5.38
C ASN A 98 25.94 20.87 4.75
N GLY A 99 25.21 19.98 4.07
CA GLY A 99 25.79 18.83 3.37
C GLY A 99 26.00 17.58 4.22
N THR A 100 25.49 17.55 5.46
CA THR A 100 25.62 16.38 6.35
C THR A 100 24.54 15.33 6.15
N VAL A 101 23.38 15.73 5.59
CA VAL A 101 22.25 14.86 5.31
C VAL A 101 21.92 14.88 3.83
N ALA A 102 21.75 13.72 3.22
CA ALA A 102 21.42 13.53 1.82
C ALA A 102 20.08 12.81 1.68
N LEU A 103 19.19 13.34 0.83
CA LEU A 103 17.94 12.70 0.46
C LEU A 103 17.94 12.36 -1.04
N ARG A 104 17.49 11.16 -1.37
CA ARG A 104 17.37 10.69 -2.76
C ARG A 104 16.04 9.98 -2.98
N LYS A 105 15.38 10.30 -4.09
CA LYS A 105 14.22 9.53 -4.58
C LYS A 105 14.76 8.28 -5.28
N GLN A 106 14.29 7.10 -4.88
CA GLN A 106 14.59 5.83 -5.54
C GLN A 106 13.53 5.52 -6.61
N ASP A 107 13.88 4.61 -7.52
CA ASP A 107 13.03 4.23 -8.66
C ASP A 107 11.67 3.64 -8.23
N ALA A 108 11.62 3.00 -7.05
CA ALA A 108 10.41 2.43 -6.47
C ALA A 108 9.49 3.46 -5.79
N GLY A 109 9.76 4.77 -5.91
CA GLY A 109 8.98 5.83 -5.28
C GLY A 109 9.29 6.05 -3.79
N SER A 110 10.21 5.28 -3.21
CA SER A 110 10.71 5.49 -1.86
C SER A 110 11.75 6.62 -1.81
N ILE A 111 11.98 7.17 -0.61
CA ILE A 111 13.06 8.13 -0.35
C ILE A 111 14.06 7.51 0.60
N SER A 112 15.35 7.53 0.22
CA SER A 112 16.43 7.29 1.18
C SER A 112 16.87 8.58 1.84
N ILE A 113 17.13 8.51 3.14
CA ILE A 113 17.82 9.54 3.91
C ILE A 113 19.14 8.93 4.38
N GLU A 114 20.25 9.55 4.00
CA GLU A 114 21.60 9.19 4.41
C GLU A 114 22.23 10.34 5.18
N GLY A 115 23.03 10.05 6.21
CA GLY A 115 23.69 11.07 7.02
C GLY A 115 24.20 10.52 8.34
N SER A 116 25.03 11.31 9.03
CA SER A 116 25.46 11.00 10.39
C SER A 116 24.31 11.14 11.39
N LEU A 117 24.31 10.32 12.44
CA LEU A 117 23.36 10.42 13.55
C LEU A 117 23.60 11.74 14.31
N SER A 118 22.80 12.75 14.00
CA SER A 118 22.84 14.08 14.61
C SER A 118 21.42 14.62 14.85
N GLU A 119 21.31 15.71 15.59
CA GLU A 119 20.02 16.37 15.83
C GLU A 119 19.36 16.80 14.51
N GLU A 120 20.16 17.32 13.57
CA GLU A 120 19.70 17.75 12.25
C GLU A 120 19.15 16.57 11.44
N TYR A 121 19.78 15.40 11.52
CA TYR A 121 19.28 14.18 10.87
C TYR A 121 17.88 13.81 11.40
N PHE A 122 17.69 13.80 12.71
CA PHE A 122 16.38 13.48 13.30
C PHE A 122 15.32 14.54 12.99
N GLN A 123 15.71 15.82 12.96
CA GLN A 123 14.83 16.92 12.60
C GLN A 123 14.36 16.80 11.14
N VAL A 124 15.28 16.54 10.21
CA VAL A 124 14.95 16.31 8.79
C VAL A 124 14.02 15.09 8.63
N ARG A 125 14.32 13.98 9.32
CA ARG A 125 13.50 12.77 9.28
C ARG A 125 12.08 13.01 9.81
N LYS A 126 11.95 13.76 10.91
CA LYS A 126 10.66 14.15 11.49
C LYS A 126 9.84 15.00 10.51
N LEU A 127 10.46 15.98 9.87
CA LEU A 127 9.80 16.83 8.86
C LEU A 127 9.34 16.01 7.65
N LEU A 128 10.15 15.05 7.20
CA LEU A 128 9.79 14.18 6.08
C LEU A 128 8.55 13.34 6.44
N TYR A 129 8.56 12.65 7.57
CA TYR A 129 7.42 11.82 7.95
C TYR A 129 6.16 12.62 8.27
N SER A 130 6.29 13.81 8.86
CA SER A 130 5.14 14.66 9.15
C SER A 130 4.34 15.07 7.90
N GLN A 131 4.96 15.10 6.72
CA GLN A 131 4.33 15.50 5.46
C GLN A 131 3.91 14.31 4.60
N TYR A 132 4.55 13.14 4.76
CA TYR A 132 4.46 12.05 3.78
C TYR A 132 4.23 10.66 4.39
N ALA A 133 4.20 10.50 5.72
CA ALA A 133 3.80 9.25 6.36
C ALA A 133 2.29 9.24 6.65
N ILE A 134 1.65 8.10 6.41
CA ILE A 134 0.27 7.82 6.85
C ILE A 134 0.35 7.34 8.31
N VAL A 135 -0.50 7.89 9.19
CA VAL A 135 -0.66 7.46 10.59
C VAL A 135 -1.93 6.64 10.73
#